data_AF-A0A1G4Z055-F1
#
_entry.id   AF-A0A1G4Z055-F1
#
_cell.length_a   1.000
_cell.length_b   1.000
_cell.length_c   1.000
_cell.angle_alpha   90.00
_cell.angle_beta   90.00
_cell.angle_gamma   90.00
#
_symmetry.space_group_name_H-M   'P 1'
#
loop_
_entity.id
_entity.type
_entity.pdbx_description
1 polymer ?
#
loop_
_entity_poly.entity_id
_entity_poly.type
_entity_poly.pdbx_seq_one_letter_code
_entity_poly.pdbx_strand_id
1 'polypeptide(L)'
;MKKLIYIFLAGFSLLPSTSSFAENGNAAGAVIISVGSTDDNVDNASLELVRKAIGNAIASDTVDTFDVYYPRVGGPTSTKVGLSACAEAGLSSTPREFRNFVEQLRSIRPKPGTFIKVELTDHCKEIEPIEPLDCGGLLGTLCPDAQYCEVGAGQCKIRDAQGTCKAIPSICTKEHRPVCGCDGKTYGNACEAARAGVSVEHHQKCELEELVR
;
A
#
# COMPACT_ATOMS: atom_id res chain seq x y z
N MET A 1 42.37 72.43 -21.37
CA MET A 1 42.28 71.11 -22.01
C MET A 1 41.98 70.05 -20.96
N LYS A 2 40.87 69.31 -21.11
CA LYS A 2 40.51 68.04 -20.42
C LYS A 2 40.28 68.14 -18.89
N LYS A 3 39.25 67.58 -18.27
CA LYS A 3 38.00 66.89 -18.65
C LYS A 3 37.11 66.99 -17.40
N LEU A 4 35.83 67.29 -17.56
CA LEU A 4 34.83 67.13 -16.50
C LEU A 4 34.76 65.66 -16.07
N ILE A 5 34.74 65.40 -14.76
CA ILE A 5 34.29 64.13 -14.19
C ILE A 5 33.17 64.46 -13.21
N TYR A 6 31.94 64.39 -13.73
CA TYR A 6 30.72 64.30 -12.93
C TYR A 6 30.65 62.90 -12.33
N ILE A 7 30.73 62.78 -11.01
CA ILE A 7 30.42 61.55 -10.29
C ILE A 7 28.90 61.51 -10.13
N PHE A 8 28.24 60.70 -10.96
CA PHE A 8 26.84 60.34 -10.80
C PHE A 8 26.70 59.50 -9.52
N LEU A 9 26.12 60.09 -8.47
CA LEU A 9 25.55 59.33 -7.36
C LEU A 9 24.31 58.60 -7.86
N ALA A 10 24.50 57.40 -8.40
CA ALA A 10 23.40 56.46 -8.63
C ALA A 10 22.93 55.96 -7.27
N GLY A 11 21.85 56.56 -6.76
CA GLY A 11 21.07 56.02 -5.65
C GLY A 11 20.53 54.66 -6.05
N PHE A 12 21.23 53.61 -5.64
CA PHE A 12 20.75 52.23 -5.74
C PHE A 12 19.71 52.05 -4.64
N SER A 13 18.46 52.38 -4.95
CA SER A 13 17.31 51.96 -4.16
C SER A 13 17.28 50.43 -4.17
N LEU A 14 17.84 49.81 -3.13
CA LEU A 14 17.59 48.43 -2.78
C LEU A 14 16.10 48.30 -2.50
N LEU A 15 15.33 47.96 -3.53
CA LEU A 15 14.05 47.31 -3.33
C LEU A 15 14.36 46.01 -2.58
N PRO A 16 13.88 45.81 -1.34
CA PRO A 16 13.90 44.48 -0.79
C PRO A 16 13.03 43.64 -1.73
N SER A 17 13.65 42.69 -2.42
CA SER A 17 12.96 41.56 -3.01
C SER A 17 12.18 40.90 -1.87
N THR A 18 10.94 41.31 -1.66
CA THR A 18 10.00 40.53 -0.87
C THR A 18 9.65 39.35 -1.77
N SER A 19 10.53 38.34 -1.79
CA SER A 19 10.08 36.99 -2.02
C SER A 19 9.14 36.68 -0.86
N SER A 20 7.87 36.99 -1.04
CA SER A 20 6.77 36.50 -0.24
C SER A 20 6.64 34.99 -0.49
N PHE A 21 7.61 34.25 0.03
CA PHE A 21 7.49 32.82 0.33
C PHE A 21 7.97 32.65 1.76
N ALA A 22 7.18 33.22 2.66
CA ALA A 22 7.17 32.87 4.06
C ALA A 22 5.72 32.50 4.41
N GLU A 23 5.30 31.31 3.99
CA GLU A 23 4.42 30.52 4.85
C GLU A 23 5.15 29.21 5.14
N ASN A 24 5.71 29.19 6.34
CA ASN A 24 6.43 28.10 6.96
C ASN A 24 5.38 27.15 7.57
N GLY A 25 5.42 25.88 7.17
CA GLY A 25 4.66 24.79 7.77
C GLY A 25 4.13 23.86 6.70
N ASN A 26 4.66 22.64 6.64
CA ASN A 26 4.24 21.55 5.74
C ASN A 26 2.76 21.68 5.35
N ALA A 27 2.50 22.09 4.11
CA ALA A 27 1.17 21.98 3.53
C ALA A 27 0.96 20.49 3.28
N ALA A 28 0.51 19.76 4.30
CA ALA A 28 0.19 18.36 4.19
C ALA A 28 -0.86 18.21 3.08
N GLY A 29 -0.42 17.70 1.94
CA GLY A 29 -1.25 17.49 0.76
C GLY A 29 -2.12 16.24 0.88
N ALA A 30 -1.85 15.37 1.85
CA ALA A 30 -2.57 14.13 2.02
C ALA A 30 -2.88 13.80 3.49
N VAL A 31 -3.79 12.85 3.67
CA VAL A 31 -4.19 12.35 4.98
C VAL A 31 -4.32 10.82 4.96
N ILE A 32 -3.60 10.17 5.87
CA ILE A 32 -3.73 8.73 6.15
C ILE A 32 -4.88 8.54 7.14
N ILE A 33 -5.81 7.65 6.78
CA ILE A 33 -7.03 7.37 7.52
C ILE A 33 -7.00 5.90 7.91
N SER A 34 -7.00 5.61 9.21
CA SER A 34 -7.05 4.24 9.73
C SER A 34 -8.24 4.07 10.67
N VAL A 35 -9.13 3.15 10.35
CA VAL A 35 -10.26 2.73 11.19
C VAL A 35 -10.02 1.28 11.60
N GLY A 36 -9.93 1.04 12.90
CA GLY A 36 -9.71 -0.30 13.45
C GLY A 36 -10.31 -0.47 14.83
N SER A 37 -10.15 -1.66 15.40
CA SER A 37 -10.69 -2.01 16.71
C SER A 37 -9.72 -2.86 17.52
N THR A 38 -9.70 -2.65 18.84
CA THR A 38 -8.97 -3.47 19.81
C THR A 38 -9.79 -4.67 20.31
N ASP A 39 -11.10 -4.68 20.05
CA ASP A 39 -12.08 -5.58 20.70
C ASP A 39 -12.83 -6.44 19.66
N ASP A 40 -12.13 -6.85 18.58
CA ASP A 40 -12.61 -7.68 17.46
C ASP A 40 -13.72 -7.10 16.56
N ASN A 41 -14.43 -6.06 16.99
CA ASN A 41 -15.54 -5.46 16.24
C ASN A 41 -15.29 -3.98 15.96
N VAL A 42 -15.34 -3.62 14.67
CA VAL A 42 -15.29 -2.22 14.22
C VAL A 42 -16.70 -1.64 14.24
N ASP A 43 -16.87 -0.43 14.77
CA ASP A 43 -18.14 0.28 14.75
C ASP A 43 -18.54 0.67 13.32
N ASN A 44 -19.42 -0.13 12.72
CA ASN A 44 -19.89 0.07 11.35
C ASN A 44 -20.51 1.45 11.12
N ALA A 45 -21.17 2.04 12.11
CA ALA A 45 -21.75 3.38 11.96
C ALA A 45 -20.67 4.45 11.75
N SER A 46 -19.58 4.37 12.52
CA SER A 46 -18.43 5.27 12.35
C SER A 46 -17.68 5.02 11.06
N LEU A 47 -17.55 3.76 10.65
CA LEU A 47 -16.95 3.40 9.37
C LEU A 47 -17.76 3.97 8.18
N GLU A 48 -19.09 3.91 8.24
CA GLU A 48 -19.98 4.52 7.25
C GLU A 48 -19.85 6.06 7.22
N LEU A 49 -19.72 6.72 8.38
CA LEU A 49 -19.47 8.16 8.44
C LEU A 49 -18.14 8.54 7.79
N VAL A 50 -17.08 7.77 8.03
CA VAL A 50 -15.77 7.98 7.39
C VAL A 50 -15.88 7.82 5.87
N ARG A 51 -16.51 6.73 5.40
CA ARG A 51 -16.74 6.50 3.96
C ARG A 51 -17.54 7.63 3.32
N LYS A 52 -18.57 8.12 4.01
CA LYS A 52 -19.39 9.24 3.52
C LYS A 52 -18.59 10.55 3.45
N ALA A 53 -17.77 10.84 4.45
CA ALA A 53 -16.91 12.03 4.43
C ALA A 53 -15.93 11.99 3.24
N ILE A 54 -15.30 10.84 3.01
CA ILE A 54 -14.41 10.61 1.86
C ILE A 54 -15.17 10.76 0.55
N GLY A 55 -16.31 10.08 0.40
CA GLY A 55 -17.11 10.13 -0.83
C GLY A 55 -17.60 11.54 -1.17
N ASN A 56 -17.98 12.32 -0.16
CA ASN A 56 -18.35 13.72 -0.35
C ASN A 56 -17.15 14.59 -0.78
N ALA A 57 -15.97 14.35 -0.22
CA ALA A 57 -14.76 15.10 -0.57
C ALA A 57 -14.30 14.80 -2.01
N ILE A 58 -14.41 13.54 -2.44
CA ILE A 58 -14.18 13.15 -3.84
C ILE A 58 -15.22 13.80 -4.76
N ALA A 59 -16.51 13.74 -4.40
CA ALA A 59 -17.58 14.31 -5.21
C ALA A 59 -17.54 15.84 -5.34
N SER A 60 -16.79 16.52 -4.46
CA SER A 60 -16.63 17.98 -4.46
C SER A 60 -15.24 18.44 -4.96
N ASP A 61 -14.46 17.56 -5.58
CA ASP A 61 -13.08 17.82 -6.04
C ASP A 61 -12.12 18.29 -4.91
N THR A 62 -12.47 18.04 -3.64
CA THR A 62 -11.57 18.31 -2.49
C THR A 62 -10.44 17.28 -2.45
N VAL A 63 -10.72 16.05 -2.93
CA VAL A 63 -9.80 14.91 -2.96
C VAL A 63 -9.82 14.32 -4.37
N ASP A 64 -8.66 14.25 -5.03
CA ASP A 64 -8.53 13.63 -6.36
C ASP A 64 -7.93 12.22 -6.28
N THR A 65 -7.03 11.97 -5.32
CA THR A 65 -6.39 10.66 -5.13
C THR A 65 -6.93 10.01 -3.87
N PHE A 66 -7.41 8.77 -4.00
CA PHE A 66 -7.85 7.95 -2.88
C PHE A 66 -7.29 6.53 -3.00
N ASP A 67 -6.26 6.25 -2.21
CA ASP A 67 -5.60 4.96 -2.18
C ASP A 67 -6.11 4.12 -1.02
N VAL A 68 -6.66 2.95 -1.32
CA VAL A 68 -7.04 1.97 -0.30
C VAL A 68 -5.86 1.04 -0.07
N TYR A 69 -5.32 1.06 1.14
CA TYR A 69 -4.22 0.18 1.53
C TYR A 69 -4.77 -1.16 1.99
N TYR A 70 -4.25 -2.24 1.41
CA TYR A 70 -4.47 -3.57 1.95
C TYR A 70 -3.94 -3.61 3.39
N PRO A 71 -4.69 -4.15 4.36
CA PRO A 71 -4.15 -4.36 5.69
C PRO A 71 -2.88 -5.21 5.55
N ARG A 72 -1.77 -4.78 6.17
CA ARG A 72 -0.64 -5.68 6.36
C ARG A 72 -1.14 -6.84 7.21
N VAL A 73 -1.35 -7.98 6.58
CA VAL A 73 -1.47 -9.26 7.27
C VAL A 73 -0.18 -9.36 8.11
N GLY A 74 -0.27 -9.59 9.42
CA GLY A 74 0.92 -9.61 10.30
C GLY A 74 1.20 -8.35 11.13
N GLY A 75 0.37 -7.30 11.07
CA GLY A 75 0.29 -6.31 12.15
C GLY A 75 -0.10 -6.95 13.50
N PRO A 76 0.10 -6.29 14.65
CA PRO A 76 -0.19 -6.88 15.96
C PRO A 76 -1.55 -7.57 15.95
N THR A 77 -1.55 -8.87 16.28
CA THR A 77 -2.66 -9.82 16.14
C THR A 77 -3.95 -9.43 16.88
N SER A 78 -3.91 -8.32 17.62
CA SER A 78 -5.00 -7.77 18.44
C SER A 78 -5.83 -6.69 17.74
N THR A 79 -5.54 -6.31 16.48
CA THR A 79 -6.24 -5.20 15.82
C THR A 79 -6.97 -5.64 14.56
N LYS A 80 -8.30 -5.66 14.59
CA LYS A 80 -9.08 -5.78 13.35
C LYS A 80 -9.10 -4.44 12.62
N VAL A 81 -8.79 -4.45 11.33
CA VAL A 81 -8.79 -3.26 10.47
C VAL A 81 -10.09 -3.21 9.66
N GLY A 82 -10.82 -2.10 9.78
CA GLY A 82 -12.02 -1.83 8.98
C GLY A 82 -11.75 -0.98 7.74
N LEU A 83 -10.80 -0.04 7.84
CA LEU A 83 -10.33 0.79 6.72
C LEU A 83 -8.87 1.19 6.98
N SER A 84 -8.04 1.11 5.94
CA SER A 84 -6.76 1.79 5.87
C SER A 84 -6.66 2.43 4.51
N ALA A 85 -6.50 3.74 4.45
CA ALA A 85 -6.49 4.48 3.19
C ALA A 85 -5.68 5.76 3.32
N CYS A 86 -5.38 6.36 2.17
CA CYS A 86 -4.88 7.71 2.05
C CYS A 86 -5.74 8.52 1.09
N ALA A 87 -5.97 9.80 1.42
CA ALA A 87 -6.66 10.75 0.55
C ALA A 87 -5.75 11.96 0.32
N GLU A 88 -5.52 12.31 -0.94
CA GLU A 88 -4.72 13.48 -1.34
C GLU A 88 -5.62 14.60 -1.86
N ALA A 89 -5.29 15.83 -1.48
CA ALA A 89 -5.98 17.03 -1.89
C ALA A 89 -6.04 17.11 -3.42
N GLY A 90 -7.20 17.49 -3.93
CA GLY A 90 -7.38 17.68 -5.36
C GLY A 90 -6.58 18.87 -5.89
N LEU A 91 -6.25 18.84 -7.19
CA LEU A 91 -5.51 19.92 -7.85
C LEU A 91 -6.27 21.25 -7.80
N SER A 92 -7.60 21.19 -7.78
CA SER A 92 -8.49 22.36 -7.70
C SER A 92 -8.89 22.70 -6.26
N SER A 93 -8.53 21.87 -5.27
CA SER A 93 -8.88 22.08 -3.87
C SER A 93 -8.05 23.19 -3.24
N THR A 94 -8.69 24.06 -2.47
CA THR A 94 -7.99 25.02 -1.62
C THR A 94 -7.46 24.35 -0.35
N PRO A 95 -6.41 24.90 0.29
CA PRO A 95 -5.95 24.40 1.59
C PRO A 95 -7.02 24.44 2.69
N ARG A 96 -8.00 25.33 2.58
CA ARG A 96 -9.10 25.43 3.55
C ARG A 96 -10.10 24.30 3.37
N GLU A 97 -10.47 23.97 2.13
CA GLU A 97 -11.38 22.86 1.84
C GLU A 97 -10.79 21.54 2.33
N PHE A 98 -9.52 21.27 2.01
CA PHE A 98 -8.84 20.06 2.48
C PHE A 98 -8.74 20.00 4.02
N ARG A 99 -8.42 21.13 4.68
CA ARG A 99 -8.42 21.18 6.16
C ARG A 99 -9.80 20.90 6.75
N ASN A 100 -10.87 21.46 6.17
CA ASN A 100 -12.24 21.20 6.64
C ASN A 100 -12.59 19.70 6.51
N PHE A 101 -12.17 19.05 5.43
CA PHE A 101 -12.33 17.61 5.26
C PHE A 101 -11.58 16.81 6.36
N VAL A 102 -10.32 17.15 6.64
CA VAL A 102 -9.54 16.52 7.71
C VAL A 102 -10.19 16.74 9.09
N GLU A 103 -10.71 17.94 9.36
CA GLU A 103 -11.45 18.25 10.58
C GLU A 103 -12.75 17.46 10.69
N GLN A 104 -13.48 17.29 9.58
CA GLN A 104 -14.68 16.46 9.53
C GLN A 104 -14.36 15.01 9.91
N LEU A 105 -13.28 14.43 9.39
CA LEU A 105 -12.84 13.08 9.77
C LEU A 105 -12.51 12.98 11.27
N ARG A 106 -11.77 13.96 11.81
CA ARG A 106 -11.39 14.01 13.24
C ARG A 106 -12.57 14.23 14.18
N SER A 107 -13.67 14.79 13.68
CA SER A 107 -14.88 15.02 14.45
C SER A 107 -15.70 13.75 14.72
N ILE A 108 -15.49 12.68 13.94
CA ILE A 108 -16.22 11.42 14.07
C ILE A 108 -15.83 10.74 15.38
N ARG A 109 -16.83 10.43 16.21
CA ARG A 109 -16.64 9.79 17.52
C ARG A 109 -17.04 8.32 17.46
N PRO A 110 -16.08 7.39 17.42
CA PRO A 110 -16.39 5.97 17.42
C PRO A 110 -16.88 5.47 18.78
N LYS A 111 -17.60 4.33 18.76
CA LYS A 111 -17.91 3.58 19.98
C LYS A 111 -16.62 3.09 20.68
N PRO A 112 -16.66 2.86 22.00
CA PRO A 112 -15.54 2.25 22.73
C PRO A 112 -15.04 0.98 22.04
N GLY A 113 -13.72 0.79 22.02
CA GLY A 113 -13.05 -0.31 21.35
C GLY A 113 -12.71 -0.04 19.87
N THR A 114 -13.39 0.90 19.21
CA THR A 114 -13.05 1.34 17.83
C THR A 114 -12.24 2.64 17.87
N PHE A 115 -11.21 2.73 17.03
CA PHE A 115 -10.43 3.94 16.85
C PHE A 115 -10.49 4.44 15.40
N ILE A 116 -10.35 5.75 15.24
CA ILE A 116 -10.13 6.42 13.97
C ILE A 116 -8.87 7.26 14.13
N LYS A 117 -7.82 6.94 13.36
CA LYS A 117 -6.55 7.67 13.34
C LYS A 117 -6.46 8.45 12.03
N VAL A 118 -6.16 9.74 12.13
CA VAL A 118 -6.11 10.69 11.00
C VAL A 118 -4.76 11.42 11.04
N GLU A 119 -3.83 10.98 10.21
CA GLU A 119 -2.44 11.45 10.17
C GLU A 119 -2.18 12.24 8.89
N LEU A 120 -1.69 13.46 9.03
CA LEU A 120 -1.32 14.30 7.90
C LEU A 120 0.01 13.83 7.30
N THR A 121 0.12 13.85 5.98
CA THR A 121 1.33 13.52 5.21
C THR A 121 1.42 14.43 3.99
N ASP A 122 2.60 14.51 3.37
CA ASP A 122 2.80 15.41 2.23
C ASP A 122 2.11 14.89 0.96
N HIS A 123 2.13 13.57 0.73
CA HIS A 123 1.49 12.88 -0.40
C HIS A 123 1.07 11.46 0.02
N CYS A 124 0.17 10.84 -0.74
CA CYS A 124 -0.11 9.42 -0.57
C CYS A 124 1.09 8.59 -1.03
N LYS A 125 1.46 7.57 -0.24
CA LYS A 125 2.60 6.73 -0.61
C LYS A 125 2.16 5.91 -1.81
N GLU A 126 2.86 6.06 -2.94
CA GLU A 126 2.74 5.11 -4.03
C GLU A 126 2.88 3.70 -3.46
N ILE A 127 1.96 2.82 -3.84
CA ILE A 127 2.10 1.39 -3.57
C ILE A 127 3.33 0.96 -4.38
N GLU A 128 4.52 1.10 -3.79
CA GLU A 128 5.75 0.57 -4.34
C GLU A 128 5.43 -0.87 -4.75
N PRO A 129 5.65 -1.27 -6.02
CA PRO A 129 5.50 -2.65 -6.41
C PRO A 129 6.27 -3.44 -5.38
N ILE A 130 5.59 -4.40 -4.72
CA ILE A 130 6.25 -5.28 -3.77
C ILE A 130 7.39 -5.90 -4.58
N GLU A 131 8.62 -5.40 -4.42
CA GLU A 131 9.77 -6.03 -5.04
C GLU A 131 9.71 -7.48 -4.54
N PRO A 132 9.70 -8.47 -5.45
CA PRO A 132 9.49 -9.84 -5.05
C PRO A 132 10.56 -10.20 -4.01
N LEU A 133 10.11 -10.39 -2.77
CA LEU A 133 11.01 -10.70 -1.67
C LEU A 133 11.58 -12.10 -1.89
N ASP A 134 12.90 -12.24 -1.89
CA ASP A 134 13.54 -13.54 -2.07
C ASP A 134 13.23 -14.49 -0.91
N CYS A 135 13.03 -15.76 -1.24
CA CYS A 135 12.75 -16.83 -0.29
C CYS A 135 13.51 -18.12 -0.64
N GLY A 136 13.50 -19.10 0.27
CA GLY A 136 14.22 -20.34 0.12
C GLY A 136 15.74 -20.15 0.30
N GLY A 137 16.52 -20.79 -0.57
CA GLY A 137 17.97 -20.81 -0.49
C GLY A 137 18.53 -21.59 0.71
N LEU A 138 19.84 -21.51 0.89
CA LEU A 138 20.57 -22.23 1.96
C LEU A 138 20.08 -21.89 3.37
N LEU A 139 19.64 -20.64 3.58
CA LEU A 139 19.14 -20.17 4.88
C LEU A 139 17.69 -20.59 5.14
N GLY A 140 16.98 -21.10 4.12
CA GLY A 140 15.56 -21.43 4.23
C GLY A 140 14.71 -20.20 4.54
N THR A 141 15.00 -19.06 3.90
CA THR A 141 14.27 -17.81 4.13
C THR A 141 12.80 -18.02 3.85
N LEU A 142 11.97 -17.81 4.87
CA LEU A 142 10.52 -17.95 4.77
C LEU A 142 9.90 -16.67 4.20
N CYS A 143 8.80 -16.83 3.47
CA CYS A 143 8.00 -15.69 3.09
C CYS A 143 7.21 -15.15 4.28
N PRO A 144 7.09 -13.82 4.40
CA PRO A 144 6.20 -13.22 5.38
C PRO A 144 4.74 -13.47 5.01
N ASP A 145 3.87 -13.45 6.02
CA ASP A 145 2.42 -13.33 5.88
C ASP A 145 1.75 -14.41 5.00
N ALA A 146 0.64 -14.05 4.32
CA ALA A 146 -0.14 -14.89 3.42
C ALA A 146 0.53 -15.04 2.03
N GLN A 147 1.84 -15.31 2.02
CA GLN A 147 2.63 -15.54 0.82
C GLN A 147 3.22 -16.94 0.86
N TYR A 148 3.48 -17.49 -0.32
CA TYR A 148 4.22 -18.73 -0.49
C TYR A 148 5.51 -18.47 -1.25
N CYS A 149 6.49 -19.33 -1.02
CA CYS A 149 7.73 -19.27 -1.76
C CYS A 149 7.53 -19.96 -3.11
N GLU A 150 7.51 -19.18 -4.19
CA GLU A 150 7.51 -19.68 -5.56
C GLU A 150 8.96 -19.93 -5.99
N VAL A 151 9.40 -21.19 -5.87
CA VAL A 151 10.60 -21.68 -6.54
C VAL A 151 10.21 -22.09 -7.97
N GLY A 152 11.02 -21.75 -8.96
CA GLY A 152 10.68 -21.98 -10.36
C GLY A 152 10.42 -23.47 -10.66
N ALA A 153 9.64 -23.75 -11.71
CA ALA A 153 9.35 -25.13 -12.10
C ALA A 153 10.65 -25.95 -12.32
N GLY A 154 10.69 -27.14 -11.76
CA GLY A 154 11.81 -28.09 -11.80
C GLY A 154 12.89 -27.83 -10.74
N GLN A 155 12.68 -26.87 -9.84
CA GLN A 155 13.68 -26.48 -8.85
C GLN A 155 13.44 -27.11 -7.47
N CYS A 156 12.36 -27.88 -7.26
CA CYS A 156 12.03 -28.43 -5.95
C CYS A 156 13.12 -29.38 -5.41
N LYS A 157 13.92 -29.99 -6.30
CA LYS A 157 15.01 -30.92 -5.96
C LYS A 157 16.37 -30.25 -5.79
N ILE A 158 16.47 -28.94 -5.99
CA ILE A 158 17.71 -28.17 -5.80
C ILE A 158 17.79 -27.76 -4.32
N ARG A 159 18.88 -28.15 -3.64
CA ARG A 159 19.04 -27.98 -2.18
C ARG A 159 18.93 -26.52 -1.72
N ASP A 160 19.42 -25.59 -2.52
CA ASP A 160 19.45 -24.17 -2.23
C ASP A 160 18.60 -23.37 -3.23
N ALA A 161 17.50 -23.97 -3.73
CA ALA A 161 16.59 -23.29 -4.63
C ALA A 161 16.11 -21.98 -4.01
N GLN A 162 16.38 -20.88 -4.70
CA GLN A 162 15.84 -19.57 -4.36
C GLN A 162 14.57 -19.35 -5.14
N GLY A 163 13.60 -18.73 -4.49
CA GLY A 163 12.32 -18.36 -5.07
C GLY A 163 11.97 -16.93 -4.75
N THR A 164 10.79 -16.55 -5.17
CA THR A 164 10.22 -15.25 -4.82
C THR A 164 8.93 -15.43 -4.04
N CYS A 165 8.71 -14.57 -3.06
CA CYS A 165 7.46 -14.56 -2.31
C CYS A 165 6.34 -14.05 -3.21
N LYS A 166 5.30 -14.88 -3.32
CA LYS A 166 4.08 -14.59 -4.06
C LYS A 166 2.89 -14.67 -3.14
N ALA A 167 1.93 -13.75 -3.30
CA ALA A 167 0.68 -13.80 -2.55
C ALA A 167 -0.06 -15.13 -2.80
N ILE A 168 -0.58 -15.72 -1.73
CA ILE A 168 -1.45 -16.90 -1.83
C ILE A 168 -2.79 -16.45 -2.43
N PRO A 169 -3.20 -17.00 -3.59
CA PRO A 169 -4.44 -16.59 -4.23
C PRO A 169 -5.66 -17.04 -3.41
N SER A 170 -6.59 -16.12 -3.15
CA SER A 170 -7.84 -16.43 -2.44
C SER A 170 -8.88 -17.11 -3.34
N ILE A 171 -8.81 -16.88 -4.65
CA ILE A 171 -9.75 -17.38 -5.66
C ILE A 171 -8.95 -17.97 -6.82
N CYS A 172 -9.35 -19.16 -7.27
CA CYS A 172 -8.79 -19.82 -8.44
C CYS A 172 -9.88 -20.08 -9.48
N THR A 173 -9.49 -20.03 -10.76
CA THR A 173 -10.35 -20.49 -11.84
C THR A 173 -10.55 -22.01 -11.75
N LYS A 174 -11.69 -22.49 -12.25
CA LYS A 174 -12.01 -23.93 -12.29
C LYS A 174 -11.43 -24.65 -13.51
N GLU A 175 -10.45 -24.03 -14.18
CA GLU A 175 -9.80 -24.67 -15.30
C GLU A 175 -8.97 -25.86 -14.83
N HIS A 176 -9.10 -26.99 -15.52
CA HIS A 176 -8.37 -28.20 -15.20
C HIS A 176 -7.11 -28.32 -16.07
N ARG A 177 -5.98 -27.83 -15.55
CA ARG A 177 -4.63 -27.92 -16.14
C ARG A 177 -3.67 -28.46 -15.07
N PRO A 178 -3.66 -29.78 -14.84
CA PRO A 178 -3.06 -30.35 -13.64
C PRO A 178 -1.55 -30.13 -13.59
N VAL A 179 -1.04 -29.91 -12.38
CA VAL A 179 0.38 -29.70 -12.10
C VAL A 179 0.84 -30.60 -10.95
N CYS A 180 2.13 -30.91 -10.91
CA CYS A 180 2.76 -31.63 -9.81
C CYS A 180 3.45 -30.62 -8.90
N GLY A 181 3.08 -30.61 -7.62
CA GLY A 181 3.70 -29.76 -6.62
C GLY A 181 5.04 -30.30 -6.13
N CYS A 182 5.86 -29.45 -5.52
CA CYS A 182 7.08 -29.87 -4.82
C CYS A 182 6.81 -30.89 -3.70
N ASP A 183 5.58 -30.95 -3.19
CA ASP A 183 5.15 -31.92 -2.18
C ASP A 183 4.75 -33.28 -2.77
N GLY A 184 4.91 -33.47 -4.09
CA GLY A 184 4.56 -34.70 -4.80
C GLY A 184 3.07 -34.90 -5.00
N LYS A 185 2.22 -33.89 -4.74
CA LYS A 185 0.78 -33.96 -4.98
C LYS A 185 0.39 -33.33 -6.31
N THR A 186 -0.63 -33.91 -6.93
CA THR A 186 -1.26 -33.32 -8.11
C THR A 186 -2.30 -32.30 -7.68
N TYR A 187 -2.23 -31.11 -8.26
CA TYR A 187 -3.23 -30.04 -8.12
C TYR A 187 -4.00 -29.86 -9.42
N GLY A 188 -5.27 -29.42 -9.35
CA GLY A 188 -6.11 -29.26 -10.53
C GLY A 188 -5.61 -28.18 -11.49
N ASN A 189 -4.93 -27.16 -10.95
CA ASN A 189 -4.13 -26.19 -11.70
C ASN A 189 -3.06 -25.52 -10.82
N ALA A 190 -2.20 -24.70 -11.43
CA ALA A 190 -1.14 -23.98 -10.73
C ALA A 190 -1.66 -23.00 -9.65
N CYS A 191 -2.84 -22.39 -9.87
CA CYS A 191 -3.44 -21.53 -8.84
C CYS A 191 -3.83 -22.35 -7.61
N GLU A 192 -4.40 -23.54 -7.79
CA GLU A 192 -4.74 -24.41 -6.65
C GLU A 192 -3.50 -24.89 -5.88
N ALA A 193 -2.38 -25.12 -6.56
CA ALA A 193 -1.09 -25.39 -5.91
C ALA A 193 -0.60 -24.17 -5.10
N ALA A 194 -0.61 -22.98 -5.71
CA ALA A 194 -0.26 -21.72 -5.04
C ALA A 194 -1.17 -21.42 -3.84
N ARG A 195 -2.48 -21.70 -3.95
CA ARG A 195 -3.44 -21.56 -2.85
C ARG A 195 -3.15 -22.49 -1.67
N ALA A 196 -2.54 -23.64 -1.94
CA ALA A 196 -2.03 -24.55 -0.91
C ALA A 196 -0.62 -24.18 -0.42
N GLY A 197 -0.03 -23.10 -0.94
CA GLY A 197 1.32 -22.65 -0.62
C GLY A 197 2.43 -23.51 -1.23
N VAL A 198 2.14 -24.24 -2.32
CA VAL A 198 3.04 -25.22 -2.91
C VAL A 198 3.53 -24.74 -4.27
N SER A 199 4.86 -24.71 -4.44
CA SER A 199 5.51 -24.48 -5.74
C SER A 199 5.30 -25.65 -6.69
N VAL A 200 5.24 -25.35 -7.98
CA VAL A 200 5.08 -26.36 -9.04
C VAL A 200 6.45 -26.95 -9.38
N GLU A 201 6.56 -28.27 -9.38
CA GLU A 201 7.73 -28.97 -9.93
C GLU A 201 7.62 -29.08 -11.46
N HIS A 202 6.46 -29.49 -11.98
CA HIS A 202 6.23 -29.55 -13.44
C HIS A 202 4.76 -29.42 -13.82
N HIS A 203 4.51 -29.00 -15.06
CA HIS A 203 3.18 -28.70 -15.59
C HIS A 203 2.43 -29.94 -16.12
N GLN A 204 2.45 -31.01 -15.35
CA GLN A 204 1.69 -32.24 -15.56
C GLN A 204 1.32 -32.81 -14.20
N LYS A 205 0.31 -33.68 -14.12
CA LYS A 205 0.05 -34.43 -12.88
C LYS A 205 1.31 -35.18 -12.42
N CYS A 206 1.48 -35.36 -11.12
CA CYS A 206 2.53 -36.24 -10.62
C CYS A 206 2.29 -37.66 -11.14
N GLU A 207 3.37 -38.34 -11.53
CA GLU A 207 3.32 -39.77 -11.79
C GLU A 207 3.39 -40.49 -10.44
N LEU A 208 2.36 -41.27 -10.11
CA LEU A 208 2.51 -42.31 -9.10
C LEU A 208 3.45 -43.36 -9.70
N GLU A 209 4.46 -43.79 -8.96
CA GLU A 209 5.48 -44.78 -9.34
C GLU A 209 4.90 -46.19 -9.63
N GLU A 210 3.91 -46.33 -10.51
CA GLU A 210 3.34 -47.62 -10.93
C GLU A 210 3.66 -47.98 -12.40
N LEU A 211 4.60 -47.29 -13.06
CA LEU A 211 5.00 -47.61 -14.44
C LEU A 211 6.52 -47.67 -14.71
N VAL A 212 7.32 -47.97 -13.68
CA VAL A 212 8.70 -48.45 -13.90
C VAL A 212 8.78 -49.89 -13.37
N ARG A 213 8.30 -50.83 -14.18
CA ARG A 213 8.52 -52.27 -14.01
C ARG A 213 9.54 -52.76 -15.02
#